data_AF-A0AA39UT26-F1
#
_entry.id   AF-A0AA39UT26-F1
#
_cell.length_a   1.000
_cell.length_b   1.000
_cell.length_c   1.000
_cell.angle_alpha   90.00
_cell.angle_beta   90.00
_cell.angle_gamma   90.00
#
_symmetry.space_group_name_H-M   'P 1'
#
loop_
_entity.id
_entity.type
_entity.pdbx_description
1 polymer ?
#
loop_
_entity_poly.entity_id
_entity_poly.type
_entity_poly.pdbx_seq_one_letter_code
_entity_poly.pdbx_strand_id
1 'polypeptide(L)' 'MLPFILAFLVFFTIAFCAIYESYDSLPKKDFHYTIVGGGTAGNVLSNRSAEDLDISLLVLEAGNREPRKRD' A
#
# COMPACT_ATOMS: atom_id res chain seq x y z
N MET A 1 -8.57 -18.15 28.65
CA MET A 1 -9.43 -17.23 27.85
C MET A 1 -8.65 -16.05 27.29
N LEU A 2 -7.86 -15.34 28.10
CA LEU A 2 -6.98 -14.25 27.65
C LEU A 2 -6.05 -14.59 26.45
N PRO A 3 -5.34 -15.74 26.40
CA PRO A 3 -4.46 -16.05 25.26
C PRO A 3 -5.22 -16.28 23.94
N PHE A 4 -6.46 -16.77 24.00
CA PHE A 4 -7.30 -16.96 22.82
C PHE A 4 -7.84 -15.62 22.29
N ILE A 5 -8.20 -14.70 23.19
CA ILE A 5 -8.64 -13.35 22.82
C ILE A 5 -7.46 -12.57 22.21
N LEU A 6 -6.27 -12.68 22.79
CA LEU A 6 -5.07 -12.05 22.26
C LEU A 6 -4.72 -12.60 20.88
N ALA A 7 -4.77 -13.92 20.69
CA ALA A 7 -4.58 -14.55 19.39
C ALA A 7 -5.62 -14.06 18.35
N PHE A 8 -6.89 -13.97 18.74
CA PHE A 8 -7.98 -13.50 17.87
C PHE A 8 -7.83 -12.02 17.47
N LEU A 9 -7.28 -11.17 18.34
CA LEU A 9 -6.99 -9.76 18.06
C LEU A 9 -5.83 -9.56 17.08
N VAL A 10 -4.87 -10.50 17.02
CA VAL A 10 -3.78 -10.45 16.02
C VAL A 10 -4.26 -10.82 14.62
N PHE A 11 -5.40 -11.54 14.50
CA PHE A 11 -6.03 -11.83 13.20
C PHE A 11 -6.86 -10.66 12.64
N PHE A 12 -6.96 -9.53 13.36
CA PHE A 12 -7.60 -8.34 12.82
C PHE A 12 -6.78 -7.79 11.65
N THR A 13 -7.44 -7.66 10.51
CA THR A 13 -6.98 -7.26 9.17
C THR A 13 -5.77 -6.32 9.18
N ILE A 14 -4.59 -6.88 8.90
CA ILE A 14 -3.36 -6.12 8.66
C ILE A 14 -3.18 -5.91 7.15
N ALA A 15 -3.39 -4.69 6.67
CA ALA A 15 -3.03 -4.31 5.31
C ALA A 15 -1.52 -4.03 5.26
N PHE A 16 -0.79 -4.78 4.44
CA PHE A 16 0.64 -4.54 4.19
C PHE A 16 0.82 -3.59 3.01
N CYS A 17 1.63 -2.55 3.21
CA CYS A 17 2.05 -1.62 2.16
C CYS A 17 3.58 -1.57 2.12
N ALA A 18 4.15 -1.67 0.93
CA ALA A 18 5.58 -1.54 0.69
C ALA A 18 5.83 -0.41 -0.31
N ILE A 19 6.93 0.30 -0.09
CA ILE A 19 7.36 1.41 -0.93
C ILE A 19 8.53 0.95 -1.79
N TYR A 20 8.41 1.19 -3.08
CA TYR A 20 9.45 0.89 -4.07
C TYR A 20 9.84 2.18 -4.77
N GLU A 21 11.14 2.47 -4.83
CA GLU A 21 11.67 3.67 -5.50
C GLU A 21 12.16 3.40 -6.92
N SER A 22 12.39 2.13 -7.25
CA SER A 22 12.79 1.70 -8.59
C SER A 22 11.89 0.61 -9.11
N TYR A 23 11.70 0.61 -10.43
CA TYR A 23 10.92 -0.42 -11.13
C TYR A 23 11.47 -1.83 -10.90
N ASP A 24 12.80 -1.97 -10.86
CA ASP A 24 13.47 -3.28 -10.72
C ASP A 24 13.22 -3.94 -9.35
N SER A 25 12.87 -3.13 -8.34
CA SER A 25 12.54 -3.62 -6.99
C SER A 25 11.09 -4.09 -6.83
N LEU A 26 10.23 -3.82 -7.82
CA LEU A 26 8.83 -4.17 -7.77
C LEU A 26 8.66 -5.70 -7.90
N PRO A 27 7.84 -6.35 -7.04
CA PRO A 27 7.53 -7.76 -7.20
C PRO A 27 6.85 -8.02 -8.55
N LYS A 28 7.31 -9.06 -9.26
CA LYS A 28 6.70 -9.51 -10.51
C LYS A 28 5.42 -10.30 -10.22
N LYS A 29 4.35 -9.57 -9.92
CA LYS A 29 3.01 -10.12 -9.71
C LYS A 29 1.96 -9.22 -10.36
N ASP A 30 0.78 -9.77 -10.57
CA ASP A 30 -0.36 -9.00 -11.04
C ASP A 30 -1.00 -8.23 -9.88
N PHE A 31 -1.48 -7.03 -10.22
CA PHE A 31 -2.26 -6.17 -9.35
C PHE A 31 -3.66 -6.06 -9.91
N HIS A 32 -4.67 -6.07 -9.05
CA HIS A 32 -6.06 -5.92 -9.46
C HIS A 32 -6.32 -4.53 -10.04
N TYR A 33 -5.69 -3.50 -9.45
CA TYR A 33 -5.77 -2.14 -9.94
C TYR A 33 -4.41 -1.44 -9.86
N THR A 34 -4.19 -0.54 -10.82
CA THR A 34 -3.06 0.39 -10.83
C THR A 34 -3.57 1.82 -10.76
N ILE A 35 -3.13 2.56 -9.74
CA ILE A 35 -3.45 3.97 -9.54
C ILE A 35 -2.22 4.79 -9.92
N VAL A 36 -2.38 5.73 -10.84
CA VAL A 36 -1.31 6.65 -11.26
C VAL A 36 -1.50 7.97 -10.52
N GLY A 37 -0.59 8.28 -9.61
CA GLY A 37 -0.59 9.43 -8.71
C GLY A 37 -1.02 9.05 -7.28
N GLY A 38 -0.07 9.05 -6.34
CA GLY A 38 -0.24 8.91 -4.88
C GLY A 38 -0.52 10.23 -4.17
N GLY A 39 -1.21 11.17 -4.83
CA GLY A 39 -1.69 12.42 -4.24
C GLY A 39 -2.95 12.21 -3.39
N THR A 40 -3.64 13.31 -3.06
CA THR A 40 -4.82 13.29 -2.16
C THR A 40 -5.90 12.31 -2.63
N ALA A 41 -6.30 12.37 -3.90
CA ALA A 41 -7.35 11.49 -4.42
C ALA A 41 -6.87 10.04 -4.55
N GLY A 42 -5.64 9.82 -5.01
CA GLY A 42 -5.06 8.49 -5.20
C GLY A 42 -4.95 7.71 -3.89
N ASN A 43 -4.50 8.37 -2.81
CA ASN A 43 -4.39 7.74 -1.50
C ASN A 43 -5.75 7.49 -0.85
N VAL A 44 -6.74 8.37 -1.06
CA VAL A 44 -8.10 8.11 -0.57
C VAL A 44 -8.70 6.89 -1.28
N LEU A 45 -8.49 6.78 -2.60
CA LEU A 45 -8.98 5.64 -3.37
C LEU A 45 -8.28 4.33 -2.97
N SER A 46 -6.95 4.35 -2.81
CA SER A 46 -6.18 3.17 -2.41
C SER A 46 -6.56 2.70 -1.00
N ASN A 47 -6.74 3.63 -0.06
CA ASN A 47 -7.10 3.30 1.32
C ASN A 47 -8.49 2.66 1.43
N ARG A 48 -9.46 3.11 0.62
CA ARG A 48 -10.79 2.49 0.57
C ARG A 48 -10.78 1.08 -0.02
N SER A 49 -9.88 0.84 -0.97
CA SER A 49 -9.78 -0.44 -1.66
C SER A 49 -8.96 -1.47 -0.87
N ALA A 50 -8.09 -1.00 0.02
CA ALA A 50 -7.30 -1.84 0.94
C ALA A 50 -8.13 -2.45 2.10
N GLU A 51 -9.42 -2.11 2.21
CA GLU A 51 -10.34 -2.75 3.17
C GLU A 51 -10.68 -4.18 2.78
N ASP A 52 -10.59 -4.52 1.49
CA ASP A 52 -10.74 -5.87 0.98
C ASP A 52 -9.35 -6.55 0.89
N LEU A 53 -9.17 -7.63 1.65
CA LEU A 53 -7.91 -8.37 1.76
C LEU A 53 -7.51 -9.09 0.47
N ASP A 54 -8.47 -9.36 -0.41
CA ASP A 54 -8.20 -10.05 -1.67
C ASP A 54 -7.69 -9.07 -2.75
N ILE A 55 -7.77 -7.75 -2.50
CA ILE A 55 -7.37 -6.73 -3.46
C ILE A 55 -5.90 -6.32 -3.27
N SER A 56 -5.08 -6.67 -4.26
CA SER A 56 -3.74 -6.11 -4.47
C SER A 56 -3.77 -4.85 -5.35
N LEU A 57 -3.15 -3.76 -4.89
CA LEU A 57 -3.09 -2.46 -5.59
C LEU A 57 -1.65 -2.02 -5.81
N LEU A 58 -1.41 -1.37 -6.94
CA LEU A 58 -0.17 -0.66 -7.23
C LEU A 58 -0.45 0.84 -7.32
N VAL A 59 0.28 1.66 -6.56
CA VAL A 59 0.25 3.12 -6.67
C VAL A 59 1.56 3.61 -7.26
N LEU A 60 1.50 4.28 -8.40
CA LEU A 60 2.66 4.87 -9.08
C LEU A 60 2.70 6.36 -8.81
N GLU A 61 3.72 6.85 -8.11
CA GLU A 61 3.90 8.28 -7.83
C GLU A 61 5.16 8.79 -8.53
N ALA A 62 5.03 9.89 -9.29
CA ALA A 62 6.14 10.49 -10.01
C ALA A 62 7.04 11.35 -9.10
N GLY A 63 6.48 11.87 -8.01
CA GLY A 63 7.21 12.63 -7.00
C GLY A 63 8.25 11.76 -6.29
N ASN A 64 9.42 12.35 -6.04
CA ASN A 64 10.43 11.71 -5.21
C ASN A 64 10.07 11.87 -3.72
N ARG A 65 10.45 10.89 -2.88
CA ARG A 65 10.28 11.00 -1.43
C ARG A 65 11.21 12.03 -0.82
N GLU A 66 12.37 12.23 -1.43
CA GLU A 66 13.30 13.26 -1.00
C GLU A 66 12.84 14.65 -1.44
N PRO A 67 12.95 15.66 -0.57
CA PRO A 67 12.71 17.04 -0.96
C PRO A 67 13.69 17.39 -2.09
N ARG A 68 13.15 17.94 -3.19
CA ARG A 68 13.95 18.43 -4.31
C ARG A 68 15.02 19.37 -3.79
N LYS A 69 16.28 18.94 -3.83
CA LYS A 69 17.43 19.80 -3.55
C LYS A 69 17.42 20.88 -4.64
N ARG A 70 16.99 22.09 -4.28
CA ARG A 70 17.11 23.26 -5.16
C ARG A 70 18.57 23.69 -5.11
N ASP A 71 19.27 23.38 -6.19
CA ASP A 71 20.46 24.06 -6.66
C ASP A 71 20.21 25.55 -6.90
#